data_AF-A0A558DGJ2-F1
#
_entry.id   AF-A0A558DGJ2-F1
#
_cell.length_a   1.000
_cell.length_b   1.000
_cell.length_c   1.000
_cell.angle_alpha   90.00
_cell.angle_beta   90.00
_cell.angle_gamma   90.00
#
_symmetry.space_group_name_H-M   'P 1'
#
loop_
_entity.id
_entity.type
_entity.pdbx_description
1 polymer ?
#
loop_
_entity_poly.entity_id
_entity_poly.type
_entity_poly.pdbx_seq_one_letter_code
_entity_poly.pdbx_strand_id
1 'polypeptide(L)' 'MSVAEFFDMGGYALYVWGSFGVSALFMIIEPIMLRSHRRAVLQRISRIVRMKAEERV' A
#
# COMPACT_ATOMS: atom_id res chain seq x y z
N MET A 1 -20.41 8.36 24.54
CA MET A 1 -18.95 8.23 24.67
C MET A 1 -18.34 8.86 23.44
N SER A 2 -17.76 10.04 23.60
CA SER A 2 -17.28 10.84 22.47
C SER A 2 -15.84 10.48 22.12
N VAL A 3 -15.44 10.74 20.87
CA VAL A 3 -14.05 10.60 20.41
C VAL A 3 -13.11 11.45 21.27
N ALA A 4 -13.60 12.58 21.79
CA ALA A 4 -12.84 13.46 22.68
C ALA A 4 -12.49 12.78 24.01
N GLU A 5 -13.40 12.02 24.63
CA GLU A 5 -13.13 11.27 25.89
C GLU A 5 -12.10 10.15 25.71
N PHE A 6 -11.94 9.61 24.50
CA PHE A 6 -10.92 8.62 24.17
C PHE A 6 -9.51 9.22 24.04
N PHE A 7 -9.42 10.49 23.65
CA PHE A 7 -8.17 11.25 23.65
C PHE A 7 -7.83 11.81 25.05
N ASP A 8 -8.84 11.97 25.91
CA ASP A 8 -8.72 12.61 27.24
C ASP A 8 -8.32 11.66 28.38
N MET A 9 -7.97 10.39 28.11
CA MET A 9 -7.45 9.43 29.10
C MET A 9 -6.04 9.78 29.66
N GLY A 10 -5.62 11.04 29.64
CA GLY A 10 -4.34 11.48 30.22
C GLY A 10 -3.13 11.28 29.30
N GLY A 11 -3.27 11.55 28.00
CA GLY A 11 -2.14 11.67 27.06
C GLY A 11 -1.59 10.36 26.46
N TYR A 12 -1.98 9.19 26.98
CA TYR A 12 -1.48 7.88 26.49
C TYR A 12 -2.13 7.39 25.20
N ALA A 13 -3.31 7.90 24.84
CA ALA A 13 -4.04 7.47 23.64
C ALA A 13 -3.23 7.69 22.35
N LEU A 14 -2.53 8.83 22.25
CA LEU A 14 -1.66 9.13 21.11
C LEU A 14 -0.50 8.13 20.95
N TYR A 15 0.03 7.59 22.06
CA TYR A 15 1.14 6.64 22.02
C TYR A 15 0.69 5.24 21.60
N VAL A 16 -0.44 4.78 22.15
CA VAL A 16 -1.04 3.49 21.80
C VAL A 16 -1.49 3.52 20.35
N TRP A 17 -2.34 4.47 19.98
CA TRP A 17 -2.86 4.58 18.61
C TRP A 17 -1.79 4.96 17.59
N GLY A 18 -0.75 5.69 18.00
CA GLY A 18 0.42 5.95 17.15
C GLY A 18 1.12 4.66 16.75
N SER A 19 1.35 3.74 17.68
CA SER A 19 2.00 2.45 17.40
C SER A 19 1.15 1.58 16.48
N PHE A 20 -0.15 1.45 16.78
CA PHE A 20 -1.10 0.73 15.91
C PHE A 20 -1.25 1.38 14.53
N GLY A 21 -1.24 2.72 14.46
CA GLY A 21 -1.28 3.47 13.21
C GLY A 21 -0.03 3.26 12.36
N VAL A 22 1.15 3.23 12.98
CA VAL A 22 2.42 2.91 12.29
C VAL A 22 2.42 1.47 11.79
N SER A 23 1.95 0.51 12.58
CA SER A 23 1.81 -0.89 12.13
C SER A 23 0.84 -1.02 10.94
N ALA A 24 -0.33 -0.38 11.02
CA ALA A 24 -1.29 -0.35 9.92
C ALA A 24 -0.72 0.35 8.68
N LEU A 25 0.05 1.43 8.87
CA LEU A 25 0.73 2.13 7.79
C LEU A 25 1.68 1.20 7.03
N PHE A 26 2.53 0.44 7.73
CA PHE A 26 3.43 -0.52 7.09
C PHE A 26 2.67 -1.62 6.34
N MET A 27 1.60 -2.16 6.93
CA MET A 27 0.73 -3.15 6.26
C MET A 27 0.07 -2.60 4.99
N ILE A 28 -0.13 -1.28 4.88
CA ILE A 28 -0.74 -0.63 3.71
C ILE A 28 0.31 -0.24 2.66
N ILE A 29 1.50 0.17 3.08
CA ILE A 29 2.58 0.59 2.17
C ILE A 29 3.00 -0.57 1.25
N GLU A 30 3.20 -1.76 1.82
CA GLU A 30 3.64 -2.94 1.06
C GLU A 30 2.71 -3.29 -0.13
N PRO A 31 1.38 -3.45 0.05
CA PRO A 31 0.48 -3.78 -1.05
C PRO A 31 0.32 -2.64 -2.06
N ILE A 32 0.45 -1.37 -1.64
CA ILE A 32 0.45 -0.23 -2.58
C ILE A 32 1.68 -0.33 -3.49
N MET A 33 2.86 -0.57 -2.91
CA MET A 33 4.08 -0.68 -3.68
C MET A 33 4.10 -1.92 -4.57
N LEU A 34 3.60 -3.05 -4.06
CA LEU A 34 3.49 -4.27 -4.85
C LEU A 34 2.51 -4.10 -6.03
N ARG A 35 1.41 -3.36 -5.84
CA ARG A 35 0.45 -3.06 -6.91
C ARG A 35 1.05 -2.21 -8.02
N SER A 36 1.88 -1.21 -7.71
CA SER A 36 2.52 -0.39 -8.73
C SER A 36 3.54 -1.20 -9.53
N HIS A 37 4.36 -2.03 -8.87
CA HIS A 37 5.29 -2.93 -9.53
C HIS A 37 4.58 -3.92 -10.44
N ARG A 38 3.47 -4.51 -9.97
CA ARG A 38 2.69 -5.46 -10.77
C ARG A 38 2.15 -4.83 -12.05
N ARG A 39 1.70 -3.57 -12.01
CA ARG A 39 1.27 -2.84 -13.22
C ARG A 39 2.43 -2.63 -14.19
N ALA A 40 3.60 -2.21 -13.69
CA ALA A 40 4.78 -1.98 -14.52
C ALA A 40 5.27 -3.29 -15.21
N VAL A 41 5.28 -4.40 -14.48
CA VAL A 41 5.65 -5.72 -15.03
C VAL A 41 4.68 -6.16 -16.11
N LEU A 42 3.37 -6.02 -15.89
CA LEU A 42 2.35 -6.39 -16.87
C LEU A 42 2.47 -5.56 -18.16
N GLN A 43 2.73 -4.25 -18.05
CA GLN A 43 2.97 -3.39 -19.21
C GLN A 43 4.23 -3.79 -19.98
N ARG A 44 5.28 -4.23 -19.28
CA ARG A 44 6.51 -4.70 -19.91
C ARG A 44 6.28 -6.02 -20.65
N ILE A 45 5.55 -6.95 -20.05
CA ILE A 45 5.22 -8.24 -20.68
C ILE A 45 4.35 -8.03 -21.92
N SER A 46 3.32 -7.18 -21.86
CA SER A 46 2.44 -6.93 -23.01
C SER A 46 3.20 -6.34 -24.20
N ARG A 47 4.19 -5.46 -23.95
CA ARG A 47 5.07 -4.94 -25.00
C ARG A 47 5.93 -6.04 -25.63
N ILE A 48 6.50 -6.94 -24.84
CA ILE A 48 7.32 -8.05 -25.33
C ILE A 48 6.47 -9.02 -26.18
N VAL A 49 5.26 -9.33 -25.73
CA VAL A 49 4.32 -10.20 -26.48
C VAL A 49 3.99 -9.60 -27.85
N ARG A 50 3.76 -8.29 -27.94
CA ARG A 50 3.47 -7.61 -29.20
C ARG A 50 4.65 -7.65 -30.18
N MET A 51 5.87 -7.37 -29.71
CA MET A 51 7.06 -7.43 -30.58
C MET A 51 7.30 -8.85 -31.10
N LYS A 52 7.14 -9.87 -30.25
CA LYS A 52 7.25 -11.28 -30.67
C LYS A 52 6.17 -11.71 -31.67
N ALA A 53 5.02 -11.06 -31.68
CA ALA A 53 3.96 -11.34 -32.65
C ALA A 53 4.29 -10.72 -34.02
N GLU A 54 4.89 -9.53 -34.05
CA GLU A 54 5.33 -8.84 -35.27
C GLU A 54 6.54 -9.52 -35.92
N GLU A 55 7.45 -10.12 -35.13
CA GLU A 55 8.63 -10.86 -35.64
C GLU A 55 8.30 -12.25 -36.20
N ARG A 56 7.08 -12.76 -35.97
CA ARG A 56 6.64 -14.10 -36.38
C ARG A 56 5.77 -14.11 -37.65
N VAL A 57 5.58 -12.96 -38.29
CA VAL A 57 4.87 -12.75 -39.57
C VAL A 57 5.90 -12.54 -40.67
#